data_AF-A0A957G4D6-F1
#
_entry.id   AF-A0A957G4D6-F1
#
_cell.length_a   1.000
_cell.length_b   1.000
_cell.length_c   1.000
_cell.angle_alpha   90.00
_cell.angle_beta   90.00
_cell.angle_gamma   90.00
#
_symmetry.space_group_name_H-M   'P 1'
#
loop_
_entity.id
_entity.type
_entity.pdbx_description
1 polymer ?
#
loop_
_entity_poly.entity_id
_entity_poly.type
_entity_poly.pdbx_seq_one_letter_code
_entity_poly.pdbx_strand_id
1 'polypeptide(L)'
;SEEAGFNFYLGRDIVTNPTQLRNLHLAGQVDLTEMLRMLDEQAFDTVVFRAQFYPPEVLSMIGQRYETTDLVQMNGFVYCILRPSAESESP
;
A
#
# COMPACT_ATOMS: atom_id res chain seq x y z
N SER A 1 -12.85 15.45 -8.42
CA SER A 1 -11.93 16.38 -7.74
C SER A 1 -11.61 15.78 -6.38
N GLU A 2 -10.70 14.80 -6.37
CA GLU A 2 -10.05 14.18 -5.20
C GLU A 2 -8.54 14.14 -5.46
N GLU A 3 -8.06 15.07 -6.29
CA GLU A 3 -6.65 15.22 -6.59
C GLU A 3 -5.97 16.01 -5.46
N ALA A 4 -4.77 15.57 -5.08
CA ALA A 4 -3.79 16.31 -4.27
C ALA A 4 -3.96 16.37 -2.74
N GLY A 5 -4.80 15.54 -2.12
CA GLY A 5 -4.96 15.54 -0.66
C GLY A 5 -3.87 14.84 0.18
N PHE A 6 -2.99 14.06 -0.43
CA PHE A 6 -1.94 13.29 0.28
C PHE A 6 -0.54 13.85 0.10
N ASN A 7 -0.43 15.10 -0.36
CA ASN A 7 0.85 15.73 -0.63
C ASN A 7 1.27 16.63 0.54
N PHE A 8 1.35 16.13 1.77
CA PHE A 8 2.12 16.82 2.80
C PHE A 8 2.78 15.87 3.76
N TYR A 9 4.11 16.06 3.84
CA TYR A 9 5.06 15.68 4.88
C TYR A 9 5.98 14.49 4.53
N LEU A 10 7.23 14.84 4.22
CA LEU A 10 8.48 14.05 4.33
C LEU A 10 9.27 13.66 3.07
N GLY A 11 8.92 14.11 1.86
CA GLY A 11 9.80 13.93 0.69
C GLY A 11 10.08 12.45 0.34
N ARG A 12 9.11 11.58 0.60
CA ARG A 12 9.14 10.16 0.21
C ARG A 12 8.20 9.93 -0.97
N ASP A 13 8.56 9.00 -1.85
CA ASP A 13 7.72 8.63 -3.00
C ASP A 13 6.37 8.11 -2.52
N ILE A 14 5.30 8.81 -2.90
CA ILE A 14 3.92 8.44 -2.59
C ILE A 14 3.31 7.88 -3.88
N VAL A 15 2.85 6.63 -3.85
CA VAL A 15 2.01 6.06 -4.91
C VAL A 15 0.57 6.53 -4.64
N THR A 16 0.19 7.68 -5.22
CA THR A 16 -0.99 8.47 -4.79
C THR A 16 -2.34 8.05 -5.37
N ASN A 17 -2.42 7.10 -6.32
CA ASN A 17 -3.70 6.77 -6.95
C ASN A 17 -3.96 5.26 -7.11
N PRO A 18 -4.53 4.60 -6.07
CA PRO A 18 -4.87 3.17 -6.12
C PRO A 18 -5.89 2.82 -7.22
N THR A 19 -6.71 3.77 -7.68
CA THR A 19 -7.67 3.57 -8.77
C THR A 19 -6.97 3.47 -10.13
N GLN A 20 -5.93 4.27 -10.37
CA GLN A 20 -5.13 4.20 -11.60
C GLN A 20 -4.29 2.91 -11.65
N LEU A 21 -3.70 2.52 -10.51
CA LEU A 21 -2.97 1.25 -10.39
C LEU A 21 -3.89 0.05 -10.71
N ARG A 22 -5.12 0.06 -10.18
CA ARG A 22 -6.12 -0.96 -10.47
C ARG A 22 -6.54 -1.00 -11.93
N ASN A 23 -6.76 0.17 -12.55
CA ASN A 23 -7.15 0.24 -13.96
C ASN A 23 -6.04 -0.24 -14.90
N LEU A 24 -4.77 0.10 -14.61
CA LEU A 24 -3.61 -0.39 -15.35
C LEU A 24 -3.40 -1.91 -15.18
N HIS A 25 -3.62 -2.43 -13.97
CA HIS A 25 -3.55 -3.88 -13.72
C HIS A 25 -4.66 -4.64 -14.47
N LEU A 26 -5.89 -4.15 -14.45
CA LEU A 26 -7.02 -4.73 -15.21
C LEU A 26 -6.80 -4.69 -16.73
N ALA A 27 -6.01 -3.73 -17.22
CA ALA A 27 -5.61 -3.64 -18.62
C ALA A 27 -4.39 -4.51 -18.97
N GLY A 28 -3.78 -5.21 -18.00
CA GLY A 28 -2.55 -5.97 -18.20
C GLY A 28 -1.32 -5.09 -18.48
N GLN A 29 -1.39 -3.80 -18.14
CA GLN A 29 -0.38 -2.79 -18.46
C GLN A 29 0.47 -2.36 -17.26
N VAL A 30 0.41 -3.12 -16.16
CA VAL A 30 1.20 -2.84 -14.96
C VAL A 30 1.99 -4.08 -14.57
N ASP A 31 3.30 -3.92 -14.54
CA ASP A 31 4.21 -4.89 -13.96
C ASP A 31 4.31 -4.61 -12.45
N LEU A 32 3.87 -5.56 -11.64
CA LEU A 32 3.89 -5.45 -10.18
C LEU A 32 5.17 -6.00 -9.58
N THR A 33 6.08 -6.60 -10.37
CA THR A 33 7.27 -7.33 -9.89
C THR A 33 8.09 -6.48 -8.93
N GLU A 34 8.41 -5.24 -9.33
CA GLU A 34 9.23 -4.35 -8.52
C GLU A 34 8.50 -3.89 -7.24
N MET A 35 7.20 -3.63 -7.34
CA MET A 35 6.41 -3.22 -6.17
C MET A 35 6.28 -4.36 -5.17
N LEU A 36 6.08 -5.60 -5.64
CA LEU A 36 6.05 -6.78 -4.79
C LEU A 36 7.42 -7.01 -4.13
N ARG A 37 8.52 -6.83 -4.86
CA ARG A 37 9.88 -6.90 -4.32
C ARG A 37 10.10 -5.87 -3.21
N MET A 38 9.71 -4.62 -3.43
CA MET A 38 9.85 -3.56 -2.42
C MET A 38 8.98 -3.79 -1.18
N LEU A 39 7.77 -4.34 -1.34
CA LEU A 39 6.91 -4.73 -0.22
C LEU A 39 7.51 -5.93 0.54
N ASP A 40 8.09 -6.89 -0.19
CA ASP A 40 8.75 -8.05 0.41
C ASP A 40 9.97 -7.65 1.25
N GLU A 41 10.79 -6.74 0.73
CA GLU A 41 11.97 -6.17 1.41
C GLU A 41 11.62 -5.15 2.50
N GLN A 42 10.32 -4.95 2.77
CA GLN A 42 9.82 -3.92 3.69
C GLN A 42 10.41 -2.53 3.42
N ALA A 43 10.66 -2.18 2.15
CA ALA A 43 11.32 -0.93 1.75
C ALA A 43 10.52 0.33 2.14
N PHE A 44 9.23 0.18 2.43
CA PHE A 44 8.37 1.24 2.93
C PHE A 44 8.23 1.15 4.45
N ASP A 45 8.57 2.22 5.15
CA ASP A 45 8.36 2.35 6.60
C ASP A 45 6.87 2.48 6.99
N THR A 46 6.03 2.94 6.07
CA THR A 46 4.60 3.11 6.29
C THR A 46 3.84 2.88 5.00
N VAL A 47 2.77 2.09 5.07
CA VAL A 47 1.85 1.90 3.95
C VAL A 47 0.46 2.39 4.36
N VAL A 48 -0.07 3.36 3.61
CA VAL A 48 -1.46 3.82 3.78
C VAL A 48 -2.32 3.00 2.82
N PHE A 49 -3.22 2.21 3.39
CA PHE A 49 -3.83 1.12 2.67
C PHE A 49 -5.35 1.15 2.72
N ARG A 50 -5.94 0.86 1.56
CA ARG A 50 -7.38 0.75 1.37
C ARG A 50 -7.67 -0.49 0.54
N ALA A 51 -7.86 -1.61 1.23
CA ALA A 51 -7.83 -2.97 0.69
C ALA A 51 -8.74 -3.20 -0.54
N GLN A 52 -9.87 -2.51 -0.63
CA GLN A 52 -10.88 -2.68 -1.68
C GLN A 52 -10.40 -2.42 -3.13
N PHE A 53 -9.19 -1.87 -3.33
CA PHE A 53 -8.71 -1.49 -4.67
C PHE A 53 -7.40 -2.14 -5.12
N TYR A 54 -6.76 -2.96 -4.30
CA TYR A 54 -5.45 -3.53 -4.66
C TYR A 54 -5.56 -4.92 -5.31
N PRO A 55 -4.64 -5.28 -6.21
CA PRO A 55 -4.52 -6.64 -6.76
C PRO A 55 -4.30 -7.68 -5.65
N PRO A 56 -4.80 -8.93 -5.82
CA PRO A 56 -4.68 -9.98 -4.80
C PRO A 56 -3.24 -10.25 -4.33
N GLU A 57 -2.27 -10.20 -5.24
CA GLU A 57 -0.84 -10.43 -4.93
C GLU A 57 -0.29 -9.36 -3.97
N VAL A 58 -0.73 -8.11 -4.14
CA VAL A 58 -0.37 -6.99 -3.26
C VAL A 58 -1.01 -7.18 -1.89
N LEU A 59 -2.28 -7.57 -1.84
CA LEU A 59 -2.97 -7.87 -0.57
C LEU A 59 -2.24 -8.98 0.19
N SER A 60 -1.82 -10.03 -0.51
CA SER A 60 -1.09 -11.15 0.06
C SER A 60 0.27 -10.74 0.60
N MET A 61 1.04 -9.93 -0.14
CA MET A 61 2.36 -9.48 0.30
C MET A 61 2.26 -8.52 1.50
N ILE A 62 1.32 -7.57 1.45
CA ILE A 62 1.01 -6.68 2.57
C ILE A 62 0.68 -7.49 3.82
N GLY A 63 -0.21 -8.48 3.72
CA GLY A 63 -0.62 -9.30 4.87
C GLY A 63 0.49 -10.17 5.47
N GLN A 64 1.57 -10.41 4.73
CA GLN A 64 2.74 -11.17 5.21
C GLN A 64 3.80 -10.26 5.85
N ARG A 65 4.00 -9.06 5.29
CA ARG A 65 5.14 -8.21 5.62
C ARG A 65 4.78 -6.99 6.46
N TYR A 66 3.51 -6.65 6.54
CA TYR A 66 3.02 -5.43 7.19
C TYR A 66 1.83 -5.71 8.10
N GLU A 67 1.79 -5.03 9.24
CA GLU A 67 0.70 -5.11 10.21
C GLU A 67 -0.01 -3.78 10.34
N THR A 68 -1.32 -3.81 10.62
CA THR A 68 -2.11 -2.59 10.80
C THR A 68 -1.84 -2.03 12.19
N THR A 69 -1.25 -0.84 12.27
CA THR A 69 -1.02 -0.15 13.53
C THR A 69 -2.16 0.79 13.87
N ASP A 70 -2.76 1.42 12.86
CA ASP A 70 -3.81 2.41 13.06
C ASP A 70 -4.91 2.29 12.01
N LEU A 71 -6.11 2.73 12.39
CA LEU A 71 -7.26 2.90 11.50
C LEU A 71 -7.67 4.36 11.51
N VAL A 72 -7.65 5.00 10.34
CA VAL A 72 -8.00 6.41 10.17
C VAL A 72 -9.28 6.50 9.35
N GLN A 73 -10.34 7.09 9.92
CA GLN A 73 -11.59 7.33 9.22
C GLN A 73 -11.62 8.75 8.65
N MET A 74 -11.76 8.88 7.33
CA MET A 74 -11.84 10.16 6.63
C MET A 74 -12.87 10.08 5.50
N ASN A 75 -13.78 11.06 5.43
CA ASN A 75 -14.78 11.18 4.37
C ASN A 75 -15.62 9.90 4.13
N GLY A 76 -15.94 9.16 5.19
CA GLY A 76 -16.71 7.92 5.10
C GLY A 76 -15.91 6.67 4.69
N PHE A 77 -14.59 6.78 4.57
CA PHE A 77 -13.69 5.67 4.28
C PHE A 77 -12.76 5.38 5.43
N VAL A 78 -12.38 4.11 5.58
CA VAL A 78 -11.38 3.66 6.55
C VAL A 78 -10.08 3.38 5.80
N TYR A 79 -9.00 3.98 6.29
CA TYR A 79 -7.64 3.75 5.85
C TYR A 79 -6.89 2.98 6.93
N CYS A 80 -6.23 1.90 6.55
CA CYS A 80 -5.30 1.20 7.44
C CYS A 80 -3.92 1.85 7.30
N ILE A 81 -3.34 2.26 8.41
CA ILE A 81 -1.92 2.60 8.47
C ILE A 81 -1.20 1.32 8.84
N LEU A 82 -0.34 0.86 7.94
CA LEU A 82 0.45 -0.34 8.15
C LEU A 82 1.91 0.00 8.35
N ARG A 83 2.58 -0.78 9.19
CA ARG A 83 4.02 -0.72 9.45
C ARG A 83 4.67 -2.07 9.16
N PRO A 84 5.97 -2.11 8.83
CA PRO A 84 6.70 -3.36 8.72
C PRO A 84 6.47 -4.19 9.98
N SER A 85 5.95 -5.40 9.80
CA SER A 85 5.86 -6.34 10.91
C SER A 85 7.28 -6.67 11.33
N ALA A 86 7.58 -6.65 12.64
CA ALA A 86 8.81 -7.25 13.12
C ALA A 86 8.83 -8.68 12.58
N GLU A 87 9.82 -9.02 11.74
CA GLU A 87 9.94 -10.37 11.21
C GLU A 87 9.78 -11.32 12.40
N SER A 88 8.86 -12.29 12.28
CA SER A 88 9.08 -13.52 13.02
C SER A 88 10.35 -14.09 12.41
N GLU A 89 11.50 -13.71 12.96
CA GLU A 89 12.77 -14.40 12.79
C GLU A 89 12.43 -15.87 13.03
N SER A 90 12.22 -16.59 11.93
CA SER A 90 11.96 -18.01 11.98
C SER A 90 13.32 -18.64 12.31
N PRO A 91 13.47 -19.31 13.45
CA PRO A 91 14.74 -19.89 13.88
C PRO A 91 15.22 -21.01 12.94
#